data_AF-A0A4Q2RFZ4-F1
#
_entry.id   AF-A0A4Q2RFZ4-F1
#
_cell.length_a   1.000
_cell.length_b   1.000
_cell.length_c   1.000
_cell.angle_alpha   90.00
_cell.angle_beta   90.00
_cell.angle_gamma   90.00
#
_symmetry.space_group_name_H-M   'P 1'
#
loop_
_entity.id
_entity.type
_entity.pdbx_description
1 polymer ?
#
loop_
_entity_poly.entity_id
_entity_poly.type
_entity_poly.pdbx_seq_one_letter_code
_entity_poly.pdbx_strand_id
1 'polypeptide(L)' 'MERHSDWTKAKQDLSEASKRYTVWVSMPDDVRSRMSDMEYRRRRSQARQALKRADALCRSASIAARQAARSASVAPGA' A
#
# COMPACT_ATOMS: atom_id res chain seq x y z
N MET A 1 -15.10 2.92 -17.36
CA MET A 1 -14.77 3.83 -16.22
C MET A 1 -13.96 3.14 -15.10
N GLU A 2 -13.78 1.81 -15.11
CA GLU A 2 -13.17 1.02 -14.02
C GLU A 2 -11.71 1.33 -13.63
N ARG A 3 -10.82 1.64 -14.58
CA ARG A 3 -9.37 1.73 -14.29
C ARG A 3 -8.97 2.87 -13.35
N HIS A 4 -9.77 3.93 -13.30
CA HIS A 4 -9.53 5.06 -12.40
C HIS A 4 -9.87 4.70 -10.94
N SER A 5 -10.79 3.75 -10.74
CA SER A 5 -11.15 3.22 -9.43
C SER A 5 -10.05 2.32 -8.85
N ASP A 6 -9.39 1.49 -9.67
CA ASP A 6 -8.34 0.58 -9.19
C ASP A 6 -7.10 1.31 -8.66
N TRP A 7 -6.66 2.36 -9.36
CA TRP A 7 -5.52 3.16 -8.91
C TRP A 7 -5.84 3.96 -7.64
N THR A 8 -7.05 4.52 -7.56
CA THR A 8 -7.50 5.28 -6.38
C THR A 8 -7.61 4.37 -5.16
N LYS A 9 -8.17 3.17 -5.34
CA LYS A 9 -8.26 2.14 -4.31
C LYS A 9 -6.89 1.67 -3.85
N ALA A 10 -5.97 1.38 -4.78
CA ALA A 10 -4.60 0.98 -4.43
C ALA A 10 -3.85 2.06 -3.63
N LYS A 11 -4.10 3.35 -3.92
CA LYS A 11 -3.57 4.47 -3.13
C LYS A 11 -4.18 4.55 -1.73
N GLN A 12 -5.48 4.35 -1.60
CA GLN A 12 -6.15 4.31 -0.29
C GLN A 12 -5.62 3.15 0.56
N ASP A 13 -5.52 1.95 -0.02
CA ASP A 13 -4.99 0.76 0.65
C ASP A 13 -3.53 0.97 1.11
N LEU A 14 -2.70 1.62 0.28
CA LEU A 14 -1.34 1.99 0.65
C LEU A 14 -1.31 2.98 1.82
N SER A 15 -2.17 4.00 1.79
CA SER A 15 -2.28 4.98 2.86
C SER A 15 -2.73 4.35 4.18
N GLU A 16 -3.72 3.47 4.13
CA GLU A 16 -4.22 2.76 5.32
C GLU A 16 -3.17 1.79 5.89
N ALA A 17 -2.52 1.01 5.03
CA ALA A 17 -1.44 0.11 5.45
C ALA A 17 -0.26 0.89 6.07
N SER A 18 0.05 2.07 5.53
CA SER A 18 1.07 2.97 6.07
C SER A 18 0.70 3.46 7.47
N LYS A 19 -0.53 3.98 7.66
CA LYS A 19 -1.04 4.41 8.97
C LYS A 19 -0.97 3.28 9.99
N ARG A 20 -1.43 2.07 9.61
CA ARG A 20 -1.37 0.89 10.48
C ARG A 20 0.06 0.54 10.88
N TYR A 21 1.02 0.61 9.95
CA TYR A 21 2.43 0.37 10.28
C TYR A 21 3.00 1.46 11.21
N THR A 22 2.69 2.73 10.97
CA THR A 22 3.13 3.85 11.82
C THR A 22 2.64 3.69 13.25
N VAL A 23 1.41 3.22 13.48
CA VAL A 23 0.90 2.95 14.85
C VAL A 23 1.83 1.99 15.60
N TRP A 24 2.37 0.97 14.94
CA TRP A 24 3.30 0.02 15.57
C TRP A 24 4.70 0.60 15.78
N VAL A 25 5.17 1.47 14.89
CA VAL A 25 6.54 2.05 14.98
C VAL A 25 6.59 3.23 15.95
N SER A 26 5.50 3.98 16.07
CA SER A 26 5.34 5.13 16.96
C SER A 26 4.62 4.77 18.26
N MET A 27 4.46 3.47 18.56
CA MET A 27 3.81 3.01 19.77
C MET A 27 4.62 3.43 21.00
N PRO A 28 4.02 4.09 22.01
CA PRO A 28 4.72 4.46 23.24
C PRO A 28 5.22 3.22 23.98
N ASP A 29 6.35 3.37 24.68
CA ASP A 29 6.97 2.29 25.44
C ASP A 29 6.04 1.71 26.53
N ASP A 30 5.26 2.55 27.21
CA ASP A 30 4.26 2.11 28.20
C ASP A 30 3.17 1.22 27.61
N VAL A 31 2.78 1.46 26.35
CA VAL A 31 1.79 0.66 25.64
C VAL A 31 2.44 -0.61 25.11
N ARG A 32 3.67 -0.51 24.58
CA ARG A 32 4.48 -1.64 24.12
C ARG A 32 4.75 -2.63 25.24
N SER A 33 5.06 -2.14 26.44
CA SER A 33 5.39 -2.95 27.62
C SER A 33 4.20 -3.76 28.16
N ARG A 34 2.97 -3.42 27.77
CA ARG A 34 1.76 -4.21 28.10
C ARG A 34 1.55 -5.39 27.14
N MET A 35 2.32 -5.45 26.05
CA MET A 35 2.33 -6.57 25.11
C MET A 35 3.60 -7.41 25.31
N SER A 36 3.50 -8.70 24.97
CA SER A 36 4.70 -9.52 24.88
C SER A 36 5.58 -9.07 23.72
N ASP A 37 6.89 -9.17 23.93
CA ASP A 37 7.92 -8.79 22.96
C ASP A 37 7.78 -9.54 21.63
N MET A 38 7.35 -10.81 21.70
CA MET A 38 7.08 -11.66 20.54
C MET A 38 5.82 -11.23 19.80
N GLU A 39 4.75 -10.88 20.52
CA GLU A 39 3.51 -10.41 19.91
C GLU A 39 3.69 -9.06 19.21
N TYR A 40 4.42 -8.13 19.83
CA TYR A 40 4.79 -6.86 19.21
C TYR A 40 5.54 -7.06 17.90
N ARG A 41 6.60 -7.89 17.92
CA ARG A 41 7.38 -8.23 16.72
C ARG A 41 6.51 -8.87 15.63
N ARG A 42 5.60 -9.78 16.01
CA ARG A 42 4.67 -10.43 15.08
C ARG A 42 3.72 -9.43 14.43
N ARG A 43 3.04 -8.59 15.22
CA ARG A 43 2.07 -7.59 14.71
C ARG A 43 2.75 -6.54 13.85
N ARG A 44 3.91 -6.04 14.27
CA ARG A 44 4.73 -5.10 13.49
C ARG A 44 5.19 -5.72 12.17
N SER A 45 5.62 -6.98 12.18
CA SER A 45 6.03 -7.70 10.97
C SER A 45 4.86 -7.87 9.99
N GLN A 46 3.68 -8.25 10.49
CA GLN A 46 2.45 -8.36 9.68
C GLN A 46 2.06 -7.03 9.06
N ALA A 47 2.08 -5.94 9.83
CA ALA A 47 1.79 -4.59 9.32
C ALA A 47 2.81 -4.17 8.25
N ARG A 48 4.10 -4.48 8.43
CA ARG A 48 5.14 -4.22 7.43
C ARG A 48 4.93 -5.03 6.15
N GLN A 49 4.53 -6.30 6.26
CA GLN A 49 4.24 -7.14 5.09
C GLN A 49 3.02 -6.63 4.32
N ALA A 50 1.96 -6.21 5.03
CA ALA A 50 0.78 -5.59 4.42
C ALA A 50 1.16 -4.30 3.68
N LEU A 51 1.98 -3.44 4.28
CA LEU A 51 2.48 -2.23 3.64
C LEU A 51 3.26 -2.54 2.36
N LYS A 52 4.18 -3.52 2.39
CA LYS A 52 4.92 -3.95 1.20
C LYS A 52 4.00 -4.45 0.08
N ARG A 53 2.96 -5.22 0.41
CA ARG A 53 1.99 -5.72 -0.57
C ARG A 53 1.20 -4.57 -1.19
N ALA A 54 0.70 -3.64 -0.38
CA ALA A 54 -0.03 -2.47 -0.87
C ALA A 54 0.84 -1.56 -1.77
N ASP A 55 2.11 -1.36 -1.41
CA ASP A 55 3.06 -0.61 -2.22
C ASP A 55 3.32 -1.28 -3.57
N ALA A 56 3.52 -2.60 -3.58
CA ALA A 56 3.68 -3.37 -4.82
C ALA A 56 2.45 -3.24 -5.73
N LEU A 57 1.23 -3.35 -5.17
CA LEU A 57 -0.02 -3.17 -5.92
C LEU A 57 -0.15 -1.76 -6.49
N CYS A 58 0.17 -0.73 -5.70
CA CYS A 58 0.14 0.66 -6.15
C CYS A 58 1.14 0.91 -7.29
N ARG A 59 2.35 0.34 -7.21
CA ARG A 59 3.35 0.42 -8.29
C ARG A 59 2.88 -0.29 -9.55
N SER A 60 2.34 -1.50 -9.43
CA SER A 60 1.79 -2.25 -10.57
C SER A 60 0.65 -1.49 -11.25
N ALA A 61 -0.29 -0.93 -10.48
CA ALA A 61 -1.38 -0.11 -11.01
C ALA A 61 -0.86 1.14 -11.75
N SER A 62 0.18 1.80 -11.22
CA SER A 62 0.84 2.95 -11.86
C SER A 62 1.51 2.56 -13.19
N ILE A 63 2.21 1.42 -13.23
CA ILE A 63 2.84 0.89 -14.45
C ILE A 63 1.77 0.56 -15.50
N ALA A 64 0.70 -0.13 -15.11
CA ALA A 64 -0.41 -0.48 -16.01
C ALA A 64 -1.09 0.77 -16.59
N ALA A 65 -1.32 1.80 -15.77
CA ALA A 65 -1.89 3.07 -16.22
C ALA A 65 -0.98 3.77 -17.25
N ARG A 66 0.34 3.81 -17.01
CA ARG A 66 1.32 4.39 -17.94
C ARG A 66 1.38 3.64 -19.27
N GLN A 67 1.36 2.30 -19.23
CA GLN A 67 1.34 1.49 -20.44
C GLN A 67 0.04 1.71 -21.24
N ALA A 68 -1.11 1.77 -20.57
CA ALA A 68 -2.39 2.05 -21.22
C ALA A 68 -2.42 3.43 -21.88
N ALA A 69 -1.87 4.46 -21.22
CA ALA A 69 -1.77 5.81 -21.79
C ALA A 69 -0.86 5.83 -23.04
N ARG A 70 0.25 5.09 -23.00
CA ARG A 70 1.17 4.96 -24.15
C ARG A 70 0.53 4.21 -25.32
N SER A 71 -0.24 3.16 -25.08
CA SER A 71 -0.96 2.47 -26.16
C SER A 71 -2.08 3.33 -26.76
N ALA A 72 -2.76 4.14 -25.93
CA ALA A 72 -3.77 5.08 -26.41
C ALA A 72 -3.17 6.24 -27.24
N SER A 73 -1.94 6.69 -26.92
CA SER A 73 -1.27 7.74 -27.69
C SER A 73 -0.68 7.28 -29.02
N VAL A 74 -0.64 5.97 -29.27
CA VAL A 74 -0.09 5.37 -30.51
C VAL A 74 -1.20 5.01 -31.50
N ALA A 75 -2.49 5.20 -31.17
CA ALA A 75 -3.57 5.10 -32.14
C ALA A 75 -3.49 6.29 -33.12
N PRO A 76 -3.06 6.09 -34.39
CA PRO A 76 -3.24 7.11 -35.41
C PRO A 76 -4.73 7.16 -35.73
N GLY A 77 -5.28 8.35 -35.94
CA GLY A 77 -6.63 8.47 -36.47
C GLY A 77 -6.77 7.68 -37.77
N ALA A 78 -7.83 6.90 -37.86
CA ALA A 78 -8.43 6.39 -39.09
C ALA A 78 -9.91 6.13 -38.82
#